data_AF-A0A9F7TCC3-F1
#
_entry.id   AF-A0A9F7TCC3-F1
#
_cell.length_a   1.000
_cell.length_b   1.000
_cell.length_c   1.000
_cell.angle_alpha   90.00
_cell.angle_beta   90.00
_cell.angle_gamma   90.00
#
_symmetry.space_group_name_H-M   'P 1'
#
loop_
_entity.id
_entity.type
_entity.pdbx_description
1 polymer ?
#
loop_
_entity_poly.entity_id
_entity_poly.type
_entity_poly.pdbx_seq_one_letter_code
_entity_poly.pdbx_strand_id
1 'polypeptide(L)'
;MATVEVPELRIVILGKSFPQTTTVGNFILGRSAFETEDRPHSVERHCEMVGGHVEGRYITIINTPHLYNPKLSNEELNRKIKECVSRSRPGPHAFLLVVQPHDFTQKDRNLLRYILNSFGDQAINYSIVINTDSGFNTSEDELRFTAIQELTEECHGRHHSFSQLHESSRSSVCQLFEKIEKSFKPDDLTAHQKQDERAVQGLGVRLFSQYLHVESRSSSSTMSKQDKIEKDFLLPDLKKDGVKLYLQKIRKVASDNRGSEIKLKKVEEYSFKVGTLEETSYKDEPDMVDEWEQFYLPEHMFMEVIGVFEEFPCCSPNGDLVLMVCEDEKVFAFEDETLHLVSNNLEELFKNGLQFPGTEEYYRGQTFEDMTEEDWDRVRESDGLKEKRKEYQELLESMKDSFLNNLNLIMGRKRVVPIPDPEEKPSVSV
;
A
#
# COMPACT_ATOMS: atom_id res chain seq x y z
N MET A 1 -52.38 -11.44 6.83
CA MET A 1 -51.14 -12.11 7.26
C MET A 1 -50.02 -11.45 6.48
N ALA A 2 -49.18 -10.65 7.12
CA ALA A 2 -48.00 -10.10 6.48
C ALA A 2 -47.08 -11.27 6.13
N THR A 3 -46.84 -11.49 4.84
CA THR A 3 -45.79 -12.40 4.37
C THR A 3 -44.48 -11.83 4.87
N VAL A 4 -43.82 -12.51 5.80
CA VAL A 4 -42.45 -12.18 6.18
C VAL A 4 -41.61 -12.42 4.92
N GLU A 5 -41.27 -11.34 4.21
CA GLU A 5 -40.35 -11.43 3.08
C GLU A 5 -39.01 -11.92 3.61
N VAL A 6 -38.63 -13.14 3.23
CA VAL A 6 -37.34 -13.70 3.62
C VAL A 6 -36.27 -12.93 2.83
N PRO A 7 -35.31 -12.28 3.50
CA PRO A 7 -34.30 -11.47 2.82
C PRO A 7 -33.46 -12.35 1.88
N GLU A 8 -33.15 -11.77 0.71
CA GLU A 8 -32.28 -12.37 -0.30
C GLU A 8 -30.97 -12.87 0.33
N LEU A 9 -30.55 -14.09 -0.04
CA LEU A 9 -29.25 -14.64 0.35
C LEU A 9 -28.24 -14.54 -0.82
N ARG A 10 -27.25 -13.67 -0.68
CA ARG A 10 -26.11 -13.53 -1.61
C ARG A 10 -24.95 -14.42 -1.18
N ILE A 11 -24.50 -15.29 -2.07
CA ILE A 11 -23.44 -16.27 -1.84
C ILE A 11 -22.34 -16.07 -2.89
N VAL A 12 -21.09 -15.96 -2.46
CA VAL A 12 -19.92 -15.95 -3.36
C VAL A 12 -19.28 -17.33 -3.35
N ILE A 13 -19.06 -17.92 -4.52
CA ILE A 13 -18.36 -19.20 -4.67
C ILE A 13 -16.92 -18.94 -5.11
N LEU A 14 -15.97 -19.38 -4.28
CA LEU A 14 -14.53 -19.30 -4.54
C LEU A 14 -13.98 -20.72 -4.66
N GLY A 15 -13.14 -20.98 -5.66
CA GLY A 15 -12.47 -22.26 -5.80
C GLY A 15 -11.57 -22.32 -7.02
N LYS A 16 -10.57 -23.21 -6.97
CA LYS A 16 -9.56 -23.36 -8.02
C LYS A 16 -10.12 -23.93 -9.32
N SER A 17 -10.96 -24.96 -9.21
CA SER A 17 -11.49 -25.68 -10.36
C SER A 17 -12.79 -25.05 -10.84
N PHE A 18 -12.74 -24.47 -12.05
CA PHE A 18 -13.91 -23.89 -12.69
C PHE A 18 -15.07 -24.89 -12.84
N PRO A 19 -14.86 -26.12 -13.36
CA PRO A 19 -15.95 -27.09 -13.47
C PRO A 19 -16.61 -27.39 -12.12
N GLN A 20 -15.83 -27.49 -11.04
CA GLN A 20 -16.36 -27.82 -9.71
C GLN A 20 -17.16 -26.67 -9.10
N THR A 21 -16.65 -25.43 -9.16
CA THR A 21 -17.35 -24.24 -8.65
C THR A 21 -18.69 -24.03 -9.38
N THR A 22 -18.70 -24.19 -10.69
CA THR A 22 -19.90 -24.18 -11.54
C THR A 22 -20.85 -25.33 -11.17
N THR A 23 -20.35 -26.55 -10.96
CA THR A 23 -21.18 -27.70 -10.58
C THR A 23 -21.85 -27.47 -9.22
N VAL A 24 -21.11 -26.96 -8.22
CA VAL A 24 -21.66 -26.61 -6.91
C VAL A 24 -22.72 -25.51 -7.03
N GLY A 25 -22.47 -24.47 -7.82
CA GLY A 25 -23.44 -23.40 -8.06
C GLY A 25 -24.73 -23.91 -8.71
N ASN A 26 -24.61 -24.76 -9.73
CA ASN A 26 -25.75 -25.41 -10.40
C ASN A 26 -26.50 -26.36 -9.46
N PHE A 27 -25.78 -27.09 -8.61
CA PHE A 27 -26.37 -27.99 -7.62
C PHE A 27 -27.21 -27.22 -6.59
N ILE A 28 -26.68 -26.12 -6.05
CA ILE A 28 -27.41 -25.26 -5.10
C ILE A 28 -28.65 -24.64 -5.76
N LEU A 29 -28.54 -24.18 -7.01
CA LEU A 29 -29.68 -23.61 -7.74
C LEU A 29 -30.69 -24.66 -8.24
N GLY A 30 -30.35 -25.94 -8.19
CA GLY A 30 -31.18 -27.03 -8.70
C GLY A 30 -31.42 -27.00 -10.21
N ARG A 31 -30.59 -26.27 -10.97
CA ARG A 31 -30.69 -26.12 -12.44
C ARG A 31 -29.33 -25.80 -13.06
N SER A 32 -29.19 -26.04 -14.36
CA SER A 32 -28.01 -25.61 -15.13
C SER A 32 -28.05 -24.09 -15.37
N ALA A 33 -27.45 -23.33 -14.46
CA ALA A 33 -27.43 -21.86 -14.43
C ALA A 33 -26.11 -21.27 -14.92
N PHE A 34 -25.01 -21.96 -14.64
CA PHE A 34 -23.65 -21.63 -15.05
C PHE A 34 -23.21 -22.62 -16.14
N GLU A 35 -22.51 -22.13 -17.15
CA GLU A 35 -21.99 -22.97 -18.24
C GLU A 35 -20.85 -23.88 -17.75
N THR A 36 -20.94 -25.17 -18.06
CA THR A 36 -19.93 -26.17 -17.71
C THR A 36 -18.89 -26.41 -18.82
N GLU A 37 -19.10 -25.87 -20.02
CA GLU A 37 -18.21 -26.09 -21.16
C GLU A 37 -17.03 -25.12 -21.18
N ASP A 38 -15.86 -25.63 -21.57
CA ASP A 38 -14.65 -24.83 -21.73
C ASP A 38 -14.78 -23.87 -22.93
N ARG A 39 -15.12 -22.61 -22.63
CA ARG A 39 -15.03 -21.53 -23.61
C ARG A 39 -13.57 -21.39 -24.13
N PRO A 40 -13.36 -21.00 -25.40
CA PRO A 40 -12.03 -20.80 -25.97
C PRO A 40 -11.17 -19.88 -25.08
N HIS A 41 -9.87 -20.18 -24.98
CA HIS A 41 -8.91 -19.43 -24.14
C HIS A 41 -8.78 -17.93 -24.49
N SER A 42 -9.35 -17.48 -25.61
CA SER A 42 -9.34 -16.09 -26.09
C SER A 42 -10.45 -15.21 -25.50
N VAL A 43 -11.41 -15.77 -24.75
CA VAL A 43 -12.50 -15.00 -24.13
C VAL A 43 -12.17 -14.72 -22.66
N GLU A 44 -12.07 -13.45 -22.30
CA GLU A 44 -11.92 -13.03 -20.90
C GLU A 44 -13.12 -13.51 -20.06
N ARG A 45 -12.85 -14.27 -19.01
CA ARG A 45 -13.87 -14.74 -18.06
C ARG A 45 -14.10 -13.67 -16.98
N HIS A 46 -15.35 -13.27 -16.79
CA HIS A 46 -15.81 -12.31 -15.77
C HIS A 46 -16.52 -13.01 -14.61
N CYS A 47 -16.96 -12.25 -13.60
CA CYS A 47 -17.79 -12.78 -12.52
C CYS A 47 -19.20 -13.01 -13.06
N GLU A 48 -19.77 -14.19 -12.79
CA GLU A 48 -21.12 -14.54 -13.20
C GLU A 48 -22.06 -14.47 -12.00
N MET A 49 -23.17 -13.75 -12.14
CA MET A 49 -24.16 -13.59 -11.07
C MET A 49 -25.49 -14.17 -11.53
N VAL A 50 -26.01 -15.15 -10.80
CA VAL A 50 -27.29 -15.79 -11.13
C VAL A 50 -28.16 -15.90 -9.88
N GLY A 51 -29.39 -15.40 -10.00
CA GLY A 51 -30.41 -15.47 -8.96
C GLY A 51 -31.49 -16.53 -9.22
N GLY A 52 -32.09 -17.07 -8.16
CA GLY A 52 -33.16 -18.06 -8.24
C GLY A 52 -33.86 -18.31 -6.91
N HIS A 53 -35.07 -18.86 -6.96
CA HIS A 53 -35.77 -19.32 -5.74
C HIS A 53 -35.37 -20.77 -5.45
N VAL A 54 -34.85 -21.02 -4.26
CA VAL A 54 -34.45 -22.34 -3.77
C VAL A 54 -35.03 -22.50 -2.37
N GLU A 55 -35.78 -23.58 -2.14
CA GLU A 55 -36.42 -23.87 -0.83
C GLU A 55 -37.23 -22.69 -0.26
N GLY A 56 -37.92 -21.94 -1.12
CA GLY A 56 -38.74 -20.79 -0.74
C GLY A 56 -37.98 -19.50 -0.45
N ARG A 57 -36.65 -19.49 -0.61
CA ARG A 57 -35.79 -18.30 -0.43
C ARG A 57 -35.20 -17.85 -1.76
N TYR A 58 -35.15 -16.53 -1.99
CA TYR A 58 -34.40 -15.99 -3.12
C TYR A 58 -32.91 -16.01 -2.80
N ILE A 59 -32.13 -16.68 -3.64
CA ILE A 59 -30.68 -16.75 -3.53
C ILE A 59 -30.03 -16.14 -4.77
N THR A 60 -28.90 -15.48 -4.57
CA THR A 60 -28.03 -14.96 -5.64
C THR A 60 -26.65 -15.56 -5.46
N ILE A 61 -26.18 -16.29 -6.47
CA ILE A 61 -24.85 -16.89 -6.48
C ILE A 61 -23.95 -16.06 -7.39
N ILE A 62 -22.81 -15.63 -6.86
CA ILE A 62 -21.72 -15.01 -7.62
C ILE A 62 -20.60 -16.05 -7.78
N ASN A 63 -20.40 -16.52 -9.01
CA ASN A 63 -19.31 -17.43 -9.37
C ASN A 63 -18.10 -16.62 -9.87
N THR A 64 -16.90 -16.94 -9.37
CA THR A 64 -15.66 -16.19 -9.63
C THR A 64 -14.60 -17.04 -10.32
N PRO A 65 -14.88 -17.56 -11.52
CA PRO A 65 -14.11 -18.65 -12.11
C PRO A 65 -12.68 -18.26 -12.51
N HIS A 66 -12.39 -16.97 -12.60
CA HIS A 66 -11.14 -16.43 -13.12
C HIS A 66 -10.13 -16.07 -12.03
N LEU A 67 -10.50 -16.05 -10.74
CA LEU A 67 -9.61 -15.58 -9.67
C LEU A 67 -8.42 -16.53 -9.38
N TYR A 68 -8.51 -17.78 -9.84
CA TYR A 68 -7.46 -18.80 -9.68
C TYR A 68 -6.64 -19.03 -10.95
N ASN A 69 -6.77 -18.18 -11.97
CA ASN A 69 -5.99 -18.34 -13.19
C ASN A 69 -4.51 -17.97 -12.93
N PRO A 70 -3.56 -18.93 -13.02
CA PRO A 70 -2.16 -18.69 -12.69
C PRO A 70 -1.45 -17.75 -13.69
N LYS A 71 -2.09 -17.42 -14.82
CA LYS A 71 -1.54 -16.52 -15.85
C LYS A 71 -1.87 -15.04 -15.60
N LEU A 72 -2.69 -14.72 -14.59
CA LEU A 72 -3.04 -13.33 -14.30
C LEU A 72 -1.87 -12.60 -13.65
N SER A 73 -1.61 -11.38 -14.09
CA SER A 73 -0.75 -10.46 -13.35
C SER A 73 -1.42 -10.05 -12.03
N ASN A 74 -0.64 -9.52 -11.09
CA ASN A 74 -1.18 -9.03 -9.81
C ASN A 74 -2.20 -7.90 -10.01
N GLU A 75 -1.95 -7.00 -10.97
CA GLU A 75 -2.87 -5.91 -11.32
C GLU A 75 -4.19 -6.45 -11.88
N GLU A 76 -4.12 -7.47 -12.73
CA GLU A 76 -5.30 -8.11 -13.32
C GLU A 76 -6.12 -8.88 -12.28
N LEU A 77 -5.44 -9.60 -11.38
CA LEU A 77 -6.07 -10.26 -10.24
C LEU A 77 -6.80 -9.25 -9.35
N ASN A 78 -6.15 -8.14 -9.01
CA ASN A 78 -6.74 -7.08 -8.19
C ASN A 78 -7.94 -6.43 -8.85
N ARG A 79 -7.86 -6.16 -10.16
CA ARG A 79 -8.98 -5.64 -10.94
C ARG A 79 -10.17 -6.60 -10.91
N LYS A 80 -9.92 -7.90 -11.06
CA LYS A 80 -10.96 -8.95 -11.03
C LYS A 80 -11.59 -9.13 -9.66
N ILE A 81 -10.81 -9.05 -8.58
CA ILE A 81 -11.31 -9.05 -7.20
C ILE A 81 -12.21 -7.83 -6.96
N LYS A 82 -11.77 -6.63 -7.36
CA LYS A 82 -12.58 -5.40 -7.25
C LYS A 82 -13.92 -5.52 -7.99
N GLU A 83 -13.92 -6.13 -9.18
CA GLU A 83 -15.16 -6.43 -9.92
C GLU A 83 -16.09 -7.33 -9.09
N CYS A 84 -15.56 -8.39 -8.49
CA CYS A 84 -16.34 -9.32 -7.67
C CYS A 84 -16.93 -8.66 -6.42
N VAL A 85 -16.14 -7.84 -5.72
CA VAL A 85 -16.58 -7.08 -4.54
C VAL A 85 -17.73 -6.14 -4.92
N SER A 86 -17.58 -5.40 -6.02
CA SER A 86 -18.61 -4.49 -6.53
C SER A 86 -19.90 -5.22 -6.88
N ARG A 87 -19.81 -6.40 -7.50
CA ARG A 87 -20.97 -7.24 -7.83
C ARG A 87 -21.65 -7.86 -6.61
N SER A 88 -20.95 -7.97 -5.48
CA SER A 88 -21.50 -8.60 -4.28
C SER A 88 -22.31 -7.64 -3.39
N ARG A 89 -22.47 -6.37 -3.80
CA ARG A 89 -23.15 -5.31 -3.02
C ARG A 89 -24.61 -5.65 -2.66
N PRO A 90 -25.11 -5.18 -1.49
CA PRO A 90 -24.41 -4.45 -0.42
C PRO A 90 -23.38 -5.30 0.36
N GLY A 91 -23.27 -6.59 0.08
CA GLY A 91 -22.27 -7.49 0.65
C GLY A 91 -22.73 -8.94 0.51
N PRO A 92 -21.79 -9.90 0.43
CA PRO A 92 -22.12 -11.32 0.48
C PRO A 92 -22.54 -11.71 1.90
N HIS A 93 -23.47 -12.65 1.99
CA HIS A 93 -23.91 -13.23 3.26
C HIS A 93 -23.08 -14.46 3.64
N ALA A 94 -22.52 -15.16 2.65
CA ALA A 94 -21.63 -16.29 2.85
C ALA A 94 -20.65 -16.45 1.70
N PHE A 95 -19.49 -17.03 2.02
CA PHE A 95 -18.51 -17.49 1.04
C PHE A 95 -18.46 -19.02 1.05
N LEU A 96 -18.59 -19.64 -0.11
CA LEU A 96 -18.42 -21.09 -0.28
C LEU A 96 -17.07 -21.37 -0.89
N LEU A 97 -16.22 -22.07 -0.15
CA LEU A 97 -14.83 -22.35 -0.52
C LEU A 97 -14.75 -23.77 -1.09
N VAL A 98 -14.88 -23.91 -2.41
CA VAL A 98 -14.88 -25.20 -3.10
C VAL A 98 -13.44 -25.67 -3.27
N VAL A 99 -13.09 -26.74 -2.55
CA VAL A 99 -11.74 -27.30 -2.51
C VAL A 99 -11.79 -28.82 -2.71
N GLN A 100 -10.80 -29.40 -3.40
CA GLN A 100 -10.62 -30.85 -3.44
C GLN A 100 -9.34 -31.28 -2.76
N PRO A 101 -9.36 -32.44 -2.07
CA PRO A 101 -8.15 -33.03 -1.51
C PRO A 101 -7.02 -33.21 -2.54
N HIS A 102 -7.35 -33.55 -3.78
CA HIS A 102 -6.35 -33.87 -4.80
C HIS A 102 -5.74 -32.62 -5.47
N ASP A 103 -6.38 -31.44 -5.41
CA ASP A 103 -5.94 -30.26 -6.18
C ASP A 103 -5.68 -29.00 -5.34
N PHE A 104 -5.93 -29.04 -4.03
CA PHE A 104 -5.75 -27.90 -3.14
C PHE A 104 -4.42 -27.93 -2.39
N THR A 105 -3.60 -26.89 -2.59
CA THR A 105 -2.27 -26.75 -1.99
C THR A 105 -2.22 -25.58 -1.00
N GLN A 106 -1.14 -25.47 -0.22
CA GLN A 106 -0.93 -24.32 0.66
C GLN A 106 -0.87 -22.99 -0.10
N LYS A 107 -0.38 -22.99 -1.35
CA LYS A 107 -0.42 -21.81 -2.22
C LYS A 107 -1.86 -21.41 -2.52
N ASP A 108 -2.70 -22.37 -2.91
CA ASP A 108 -4.12 -22.13 -3.20
C ASP A 108 -4.86 -21.58 -1.96
N ARG A 109 -4.53 -22.08 -0.75
CA ARG A 109 -5.04 -21.57 0.54
C ARG A 109 -4.65 -20.11 0.79
N ASN A 110 -3.39 -19.75 0.55
CA ASN A 110 -2.92 -18.38 0.73
C ASN A 110 -3.58 -17.41 -0.27
N LEU A 111 -3.74 -17.82 -1.54
CA LEU A 111 -4.47 -17.04 -2.55
C LEU A 111 -5.94 -16.87 -2.18
N LEU A 112 -6.58 -17.94 -1.71
CA LEU A 112 -7.97 -17.90 -1.21
C LEU A 112 -8.11 -16.87 -0.09
N ARG A 113 -7.18 -16.88 0.87
CA ARG A 113 -7.16 -15.94 1.98
C ARG A 113 -6.97 -14.51 1.49
N TYR A 114 -6.09 -14.27 0.52
CA TYR A 114 -5.91 -12.97 -0.11
C TYR A 114 -7.22 -12.44 -0.73
N ILE A 115 -7.90 -13.29 -1.51
CA ILE A 115 -9.19 -12.96 -2.13
C ILE A 115 -10.23 -12.63 -1.06
N LEU A 116 -10.40 -13.48 -0.04
CA LEU A 116 -11.37 -13.27 1.03
C LEU A 116 -11.16 -11.97 1.78
N ASN A 117 -9.91 -11.65 2.16
CA ASN A 117 -9.62 -10.43 2.91
C ASN A 117 -9.83 -9.14 2.09
N SER A 118 -9.91 -9.25 0.77
CA SER A 118 -10.33 -8.14 -0.10
C SER A 118 -11.82 -7.81 0.02
N PHE A 119 -12.64 -8.72 0.56
CA PHE A 119 -14.03 -8.44 0.94
C PHE A 119 -14.14 -7.91 2.39
N GLY A 120 -13.06 -7.96 3.16
CA GLY A 120 -12.97 -7.50 4.54
C GLY A 120 -12.41 -8.55 5.50
N ASP A 121 -11.81 -8.10 6.60
CA ASP A 121 -11.13 -8.97 7.58
C ASP A 121 -12.03 -10.03 8.22
N GLN A 122 -13.34 -9.78 8.23
CA GLN A 122 -14.32 -10.72 8.77
C GLN A 122 -14.87 -11.70 7.73
N ALA A 123 -14.48 -11.62 6.45
CA ALA A 123 -15.01 -12.49 5.40
C ALA A 123 -14.84 -13.98 5.73
N ILE A 124 -13.70 -14.37 6.32
CA ILE A 124 -13.43 -15.75 6.76
C ILE A 124 -14.44 -16.23 7.83
N ASN A 125 -14.98 -15.32 8.65
CA ASN A 125 -16.01 -15.63 9.66
C ASN A 125 -17.38 -15.93 9.03
N TYR A 126 -17.55 -15.75 7.72
CA TYR A 126 -18.76 -16.09 6.96
C TYR A 126 -18.48 -17.15 5.87
N SER A 127 -17.29 -17.77 5.90
CA SER A 127 -16.88 -18.80 4.97
C SER A 127 -17.24 -20.22 5.42
N ILE A 128 -17.62 -21.07 4.46
CA ILE A 128 -17.86 -22.51 4.65
C ILE A 128 -17.02 -23.28 3.64
N VAL A 129 -16.22 -24.23 4.12
CA VAL A 129 -15.43 -25.11 3.26
C VAL A 129 -16.34 -26.16 2.61
N ILE A 130 -16.31 -26.26 1.28
CA ILE A 130 -17.11 -27.19 0.49
C ILE A 130 -16.21 -28.24 -0.14
N ASN A 131 -16.48 -29.51 0.16
CA ASN A 131 -15.86 -30.65 -0.50
C ASN A 131 -16.90 -31.38 -1.34
N THR A 132 -16.50 -31.87 -2.50
CA THR A 132 -17.35 -32.69 -3.36
C THR A 132 -16.72 -34.07 -3.43
N ASP A 133 -17.44 -35.08 -2.97
CA ASP A 133 -16.87 -36.38 -2.63
C ASP A 133 -16.29 -37.11 -3.87
N SER A 134 -15.01 -36.88 -4.17
CA SER A 134 -14.26 -37.59 -5.21
C SER A 134 -12.95 -38.14 -4.65
N GLY A 135 -13.07 -39.26 -3.92
CA GLY A 135 -12.06 -40.31 -3.73
C GLY A 135 -10.65 -39.89 -3.31
N PHE A 136 -10.30 -40.12 -2.04
CA PHE A 136 -8.92 -40.18 -1.54
C PHE A 136 -8.25 -41.46 -2.06
N ASN A 137 -7.05 -41.40 -2.63
CA ASN A 137 -6.39 -42.61 -3.15
C ASN A 137 -4.85 -42.59 -3.12
N THR A 138 -4.16 -41.68 -2.42
CA THR A 138 -2.68 -41.72 -2.37
C THR A 138 -2.06 -41.03 -1.15
N SER A 139 -0.79 -41.35 -0.84
CA SER A 139 -0.02 -40.73 0.25
C SER A 139 0.29 -39.23 0.06
N GLU A 140 0.20 -38.70 -1.15
CA GLU A 140 0.23 -37.24 -1.39
C GLU A 140 -1.01 -36.51 -0.83
N ASP A 141 -2.08 -37.25 -0.51
CA ASP A 141 -3.31 -36.70 0.03
C ASP A 141 -3.12 -36.21 1.49
N GLU A 142 -2.12 -36.70 2.24
CA GLU A 142 -1.91 -36.30 3.64
C GLU A 142 -1.51 -34.82 3.78
N LEU A 143 -0.59 -34.31 2.96
CA LEU A 143 -0.17 -32.90 3.03
C LEU A 143 -1.27 -31.94 2.54
N ARG A 144 -2.08 -32.37 1.57
CA ARG A 144 -3.20 -31.58 1.03
C ARG A 144 -4.41 -31.62 1.97
N PHE A 145 -4.59 -32.72 2.68
CA PHE A 145 -5.54 -32.85 3.78
C PHE A 145 -5.22 -31.83 4.89
N THR A 146 -3.93 -31.64 5.21
CA THR A 146 -3.50 -30.60 6.18
C THR A 146 -3.95 -29.20 5.75
N ALA A 147 -3.78 -28.81 4.49
CA ALA A 147 -4.19 -27.48 4.01
C ALA A 147 -5.71 -27.25 4.11
N ILE A 148 -6.52 -28.26 3.79
CA ILE A 148 -7.99 -28.21 3.92
C ILE A 148 -8.40 -28.18 5.39
N GLN A 149 -7.74 -28.96 6.25
CA GLN A 149 -8.01 -28.99 7.68
C GLN A 149 -7.70 -27.63 8.31
N GLU A 150 -6.52 -27.06 8.03
CA GLU A 150 -6.14 -25.72 8.49
C GLU A 150 -7.13 -24.65 8.01
N LEU A 151 -7.60 -24.72 6.75
CA LEU A 151 -8.62 -23.80 6.24
C LEU A 151 -9.96 -23.97 6.98
N THR A 152 -10.34 -25.21 7.28
CA THR A 152 -11.57 -25.53 8.02
C THR A 152 -11.51 -25.00 9.44
N GLU A 153 -10.36 -25.09 10.10
CA GLU A 153 -10.11 -24.52 11.42
C GLU A 153 -10.22 -22.98 11.39
N GLU A 154 -9.65 -22.31 10.38
CA GLU A 154 -9.82 -20.86 10.18
C GLU A 154 -11.28 -20.46 9.93
N CYS A 155 -12.06 -21.34 9.30
CA CYS A 155 -13.50 -21.18 9.14
C CYS A 155 -14.28 -21.60 10.40
N HIS A 156 -13.66 -21.71 11.58
CA HIS A 156 -14.29 -22.12 12.84
C HIS A 156 -14.95 -23.51 12.77
N GLY A 157 -14.34 -24.44 12.04
CA GLY A 157 -14.84 -25.81 11.86
C GLY A 157 -15.97 -25.95 10.83
N ARG A 158 -16.36 -24.87 10.15
CA ARG A 158 -17.46 -24.88 9.18
C ARG A 158 -17.04 -25.56 7.88
N HIS A 159 -17.57 -26.75 7.67
CA HIS A 159 -17.45 -27.51 6.43
C HIS A 159 -18.80 -28.07 6.01
N HIS A 160 -18.98 -28.34 4.72
CA HIS A 160 -20.11 -29.06 4.17
C HIS A 160 -19.63 -29.96 3.03
N SER A 161 -20.02 -31.23 3.05
CA SER A 161 -19.68 -32.17 1.98
C SER A 161 -20.91 -32.43 1.14
N PHE A 162 -20.80 -32.27 -0.18
CA PHE A 162 -21.79 -32.74 -1.12
C PHE A 162 -21.40 -34.15 -1.59
N SER A 163 -22.09 -35.16 -1.06
CA SER A 163 -22.02 -36.52 -1.58
C SER A 163 -22.89 -36.63 -2.84
N GLN A 164 -22.29 -37.04 -3.96
CA GLN A 164 -22.97 -37.27 -5.24
C GLN A 164 -23.77 -36.06 -5.78
N LEU A 165 -23.10 -35.18 -6.52
CA LEU A 165 -23.69 -33.97 -7.16
C LEU A 165 -24.68 -34.27 -8.32
N HIS A 166 -25.21 -35.49 -8.41
CA HIS A 166 -26.05 -35.96 -9.52
C HIS A 166 -27.56 -35.98 -9.21
N GLU A 167 -27.95 -36.03 -7.95
CA GLU A 167 -29.35 -35.89 -7.52
C GLU A 167 -29.44 -34.68 -6.60
N SER A 168 -30.31 -33.72 -6.93
CA SER A 168 -30.55 -32.53 -6.09
C SER A 168 -31.07 -32.96 -4.73
N SER A 169 -30.16 -33.28 -3.81
CA SER A 169 -30.49 -33.66 -2.45
C SER A 169 -30.89 -32.40 -1.71
N ARG A 170 -32.19 -32.05 -1.79
CA ARG A 170 -32.78 -30.88 -1.13
C ARG A 170 -32.39 -30.81 0.34
N SER A 171 -32.27 -31.96 1.01
CA SER A 171 -31.83 -32.04 2.41
C SER A 171 -30.40 -31.51 2.62
N SER A 172 -29.47 -31.78 1.70
CA SER A 172 -28.10 -31.27 1.78
C SER A 172 -28.04 -29.76 1.54
N VAL A 173 -28.81 -29.23 0.57
CA VAL A 173 -28.92 -27.78 0.35
C VAL A 173 -29.56 -27.07 1.54
N CYS A 174 -30.62 -27.63 2.13
CA CYS A 174 -31.22 -27.10 3.36
C CYS A 174 -30.21 -27.06 4.52
N GLN A 175 -29.44 -28.14 4.73
CA GLN A 175 -28.40 -28.16 5.75
C GLN A 175 -27.30 -27.13 5.52
N LEU A 176 -26.96 -26.84 4.26
CA LEU A 176 -26.04 -25.76 3.93
C LEU A 176 -26.64 -24.40 4.33
N PHE A 177 -27.90 -24.14 3.99
CA PHE A 177 -28.57 -22.89 4.38
C PHE A 177 -28.69 -22.72 5.90
N GLU A 178 -28.98 -23.79 6.64
CA GLU A 178 -28.96 -23.76 8.11
C GLU A 178 -27.56 -23.41 8.66
N LYS A 179 -26.49 -23.93 8.04
CA LYS A 179 -25.11 -23.59 8.43
C LYS A 179 -24.78 -22.12 8.15
N ILE A 180 -25.23 -21.60 7.02
CA ILE A 180 -25.10 -20.18 6.68
C ILE A 180 -25.88 -19.34 7.69
N GLU A 181 -27.12 -19.73 8.02
CA GLU A 181 -27.96 -18.98 8.96
C GLU A 181 -27.40 -18.95 10.38
N LYS A 182 -26.85 -20.08 10.86
CA LYS A 182 -26.17 -20.16 12.15
C LYS A 182 -24.88 -19.32 12.20
N SER A 183 -24.34 -18.92 11.06
CA SER A 183 -23.17 -18.04 11.00
C SER A 183 -23.50 -16.55 11.14
N PHE A 184 -24.78 -16.15 11.11
CA PHE A 184 -25.19 -14.77 11.39
C PHE A 184 -25.36 -14.53 12.89
N LYS A 185 -24.82 -13.41 13.40
CA LYS A 185 -25.25 -12.84 14.68
C LYS A 185 -26.41 -11.88 14.44
N PRO A 186 -27.42 -11.81 15.33
CA PRO A 186 -28.61 -10.97 15.13
C PRO A 186 -28.31 -9.45 15.03
N ASP A 187 -27.16 -8.98 15.52
CA ASP A 187 -26.77 -7.56 15.49
C ASP A 187 -26.07 -7.11 14.18
N ASP A 188 -25.73 -8.04 13.27
CA ASP A 188 -24.87 -7.78 12.10
C ASP A 188 -25.61 -7.29 10.84
N LEU A 189 -26.96 -7.26 10.85
CA LEU A 189 -27.77 -6.88 9.68
C LEU A 189 -27.56 -5.41 9.24
N THR A 190 -27.06 -4.56 10.13
CA THR A 190 -26.88 -3.12 9.89
C THR A 190 -25.44 -2.65 9.69
N ALA A 191 -24.43 -3.47 10.04
CA ALA A 191 -23.01 -3.06 9.97
C ALA A 191 -22.39 -3.30 8.58
N HIS A 192 -22.73 -4.43 7.93
CA HIS A 192 -22.18 -4.79 6.60
C HIS A 192 -22.80 -3.99 5.45
N GLN A 193 -23.88 -3.25 5.70
CA GLN A 193 -24.53 -2.36 4.72
C GLN A 193 -23.87 -0.96 4.66
N LYS A 194 -22.91 -0.64 5.54
CA LYS A 194 -22.24 0.68 5.64
C LYS A 194 -20.73 0.61 5.43
N GLN A 195 -20.26 -0.15 4.44
CA GLN A 195 -18.85 -0.09 4.07
C GLN A 195 -18.65 0.97 2.96
N ASP A 196 -18.27 2.17 3.41
CA ASP A 196 -17.74 3.25 2.59
C ASP A 196 -16.56 2.76 1.74
N GLU A 197 -16.40 3.37 0.56
CA GLU A 197 -15.38 3.11 -0.47
C GLU A 197 -13.90 3.20 0.00
N ARG A 198 -13.64 3.47 1.28
CA ARG A 198 -12.29 3.65 1.86
C ARG A 198 -11.53 2.35 2.18
N ALA A 199 -12.18 1.19 2.16
CA ALA A 199 -11.56 -0.07 2.63
C ALA A 199 -10.83 -0.90 1.55
N VAL A 200 -10.76 -0.45 0.29
CA VAL A 200 -10.13 -1.24 -0.80
C VAL A 200 -8.60 -1.07 -0.88
N GLN A 201 -7.97 -0.25 -0.03
CA GLN A 201 -6.53 0.07 -0.15
C GLN A 201 -5.59 -0.53 0.92
N GLY A 202 -6.06 -1.19 1.98
CA GLY A 202 -5.16 -1.52 3.11
C GLY A 202 -4.89 -3.01 3.42
N LEU A 203 -5.81 -3.92 3.07
CA LEU A 203 -5.84 -5.26 3.67
C LEU A 203 -5.49 -6.40 2.72
N GLY A 204 -5.73 -6.25 1.42
CA GLY A 204 -5.28 -7.22 0.42
C GLY A 204 -3.76 -7.38 0.45
N VAL A 205 -3.02 -6.27 0.46
CA VAL A 205 -1.55 -6.23 0.32
C VAL A 205 -0.83 -7.05 1.42
N ARG A 206 -1.35 -7.08 2.65
CA ARG A 206 -0.76 -7.82 3.80
C ARG A 206 -0.70 -9.33 3.61
N LEU A 207 -1.70 -9.93 2.96
CA LEU A 207 -1.75 -11.39 2.79
C LEU A 207 -1.03 -11.86 1.53
N PHE A 208 -0.84 -10.96 0.57
CA PHE A 208 0.02 -11.21 -0.58
C PHE A 208 1.50 -11.35 -0.15
N SER A 209 1.97 -10.53 0.81
CA SER A 209 3.30 -10.70 1.42
C SER A 209 3.47 -12.09 2.09
N GLN A 210 2.40 -12.62 2.68
CA GLN A 210 2.38 -13.97 3.27
C GLN A 210 2.30 -15.09 2.23
N TYR A 211 1.67 -14.87 1.05
CA TYR A 211 1.71 -15.77 -0.11
C TYR A 211 3.13 -15.86 -0.70
N LEU A 212 3.84 -14.74 -0.81
CA LEU A 212 5.22 -14.66 -1.34
C LEU A 212 6.26 -15.33 -0.41
N HIS A 213 6.04 -15.32 0.91
CA HIS A 213 6.96 -15.95 1.88
C HIS A 213 7.07 -17.49 1.75
N VAL A 214 6.10 -18.16 1.12
CA VAL A 214 6.15 -19.62 0.91
C VAL A 214 6.97 -20.01 -0.32
N GLU A 215 7.17 -19.09 -1.27
CA GLU A 215 7.93 -19.37 -2.50
C GLU A 215 9.45 -19.41 -2.32
N SER A 216 9.99 -18.89 -1.22
CA SER A 216 11.44 -18.80 -1.00
C SER A 216 12.04 -19.98 -0.20
N ARG A 217 11.24 -20.98 0.20
CA ARG A 217 11.72 -22.19 0.91
C ARG A 217 11.85 -23.43 0.04
N SER A 218 12.43 -23.30 -1.15
CA SER A 218 12.92 -24.45 -1.91
C SER A 218 14.12 -24.08 -2.79
N SER A 219 15.22 -23.62 -2.18
CA SER A 219 16.56 -23.78 -2.74
C SER A 219 17.59 -23.48 -1.65
N SER A 220 18.27 -24.52 -1.18
CA SER A 220 19.48 -24.40 -0.38
C SER A 220 20.57 -23.78 -1.25
N SER A 221 20.72 -22.46 -1.22
CA SER A 221 21.92 -21.76 -1.68
C SER A 221 22.31 -20.70 -0.65
N THR A 222 23.62 -20.60 -0.41
CA THR A 222 24.25 -19.58 0.43
C THR A 222 23.75 -18.18 0.01
N MET A 223 23.04 -17.46 0.89
CA MET A 223 22.55 -16.10 0.61
C MET A 223 23.68 -15.18 0.14
N SER A 224 23.46 -14.45 -0.95
CA SER A 224 24.41 -13.47 -1.47
C SER A 224 24.52 -12.27 -0.50
N LYS A 225 25.57 -11.44 -0.66
CA LYS A 225 25.73 -10.23 0.16
C LYS A 225 24.55 -9.27 -0.03
N GLN A 226 24.03 -9.15 -1.26
CA GLN A 226 22.86 -8.33 -1.60
C GLN A 226 21.59 -8.83 -0.90
N ASP A 227 21.30 -10.14 -0.96
CA ASP A 227 20.11 -10.72 -0.32
C ASP A 227 20.06 -10.48 1.20
N LYS A 228 21.23 -10.37 1.84
CA LYS A 228 21.32 -10.06 3.27
C LYS A 228 20.95 -8.61 3.54
N ILE A 229 21.46 -7.67 2.74
CA ILE A 229 21.19 -6.25 2.92
C ILE A 229 19.73 -5.95 2.64
N GLU A 230 19.17 -6.48 1.54
CA GLU A 230 17.74 -6.36 1.24
C GLU A 230 16.89 -6.89 2.39
N LYS A 231 17.24 -8.07 2.92
CA LYS A 231 16.55 -8.64 4.07
C LYS A 231 16.64 -7.77 5.32
N ASP A 232 17.79 -7.18 5.60
CA ASP A 232 17.98 -6.32 6.78
C ASP A 232 17.10 -5.06 6.69
N PHE A 233 16.97 -4.46 5.49
CA PHE A 233 16.07 -3.33 5.25
C PHE A 233 14.59 -3.69 5.42
N LEU A 234 14.21 -4.94 5.14
CA LEU A 234 12.83 -5.43 5.25
C LEU A 234 12.43 -5.92 6.67
N LEU A 235 13.34 -5.88 7.64
CA LEU A 235 13.12 -6.41 9.00
C LEU A 235 12.57 -5.48 10.10
N PRO A 236 12.24 -4.18 9.90
CA PRO A 236 11.60 -3.41 10.96
C PRO A 236 10.05 -3.48 10.91
N ASP A 237 9.44 -4.18 11.88
CA ASP A 237 7.98 -4.22 12.09
C ASP A 237 7.45 -2.89 12.68
N LEU A 238 6.82 -2.06 11.86
CA LEU A 238 6.23 -0.76 12.24
C LEU A 238 5.12 -0.87 13.31
N LYS A 239 4.44 -2.02 13.42
CA LYS A 239 3.24 -2.15 14.28
C LYS A 239 3.55 -2.36 15.76
N LYS A 240 4.78 -2.73 16.12
CA LYS A 240 5.18 -2.98 17.51
C LYS A 240 5.88 -1.80 18.18
N ASP A 241 6.51 -0.95 17.37
CA ASP A 241 7.64 -0.13 17.83
C ASP A 241 7.50 1.38 17.50
N GLY A 242 6.57 1.76 16.61
CA GLY A 242 6.29 3.15 16.23
C GLY A 242 7.23 3.74 15.17
N VAL A 243 6.80 4.83 14.53
CA VAL A 243 7.50 5.52 13.40
C VAL A 243 8.95 5.86 13.73
N LYS A 244 9.21 6.42 14.91
CA LYS A 244 10.55 6.83 15.32
C LYS A 244 11.53 5.66 15.40
N LEU A 245 11.09 4.49 15.87
CA LEU A 245 11.95 3.32 15.96
C LEU A 245 12.14 2.64 14.59
N TYR A 246 11.16 2.76 13.69
CA TYR A 246 11.29 2.32 12.30
C TYR A 246 12.42 3.06 11.59
N LEU A 247 12.38 4.40 11.54
CA LEU A 247 13.41 5.19 10.86
C LEU A 247 14.79 4.99 11.52
N GLN A 248 14.86 4.89 12.85
CA GLN A 248 16.11 4.54 13.54
C GLN A 248 16.68 3.17 13.13
N LYS A 249 15.83 2.17 12.88
CA LYS A 249 16.27 0.86 12.39
C LYS A 249 16.73 0.94 10.94
N ILE A 250 16.01 1.67 10.08
CA ILE A 250 16.42 1.90 8.69
C ILE A 250 17.78 2.59 8.64
N ARG A 251 17.97 3.67 9.41
CA ARG A 251 19.25 4.36 9.55
C ARG A 251 20.36 3.41 10.00
N LYS A 252 20.06 2.56 10.97
CA LYS A 252 21.03 1.58 11.47
C LYS A 252 21.43 0.59 10.37
N VAL A 253 20.48 0.08 9.60
CA VAL A 253 20.76 -0.84 8.48
C VAL A 253 21.58 -0.16 7.39
N ALA A 254 21.24 1.08 7.03
CA ALA A 254 22.00 1.87 6.07
C ALA A 254 23.45 2.12 6.56
N SER A 255 23.62 2.44 7.84
CA SER A 255 24.93 2.60 8.47
C SER A 255 25.73 1.30 8.55
N ASP A 256 25.10 0.19 8.95
CA ASP A 256 25.74 -1.12 9.12
C ASP A 256 26.23 -1.68 7.76
N ASN A 257 25.58 -1.27 6.67
CA ASN A 257 25.89 -1.70 5.31
C ASN A 257 26.54 -0.62 4.43
N ARG A 258 27.00 0.49 5.05
CA ARG A 258 27.61 1.65 4.37
C ARG A 258 28.65 1.23 3.33
N GLY A 259 28.52 1.79 2.13
CA GLY A 259 29.42 1.54 1.00
C GLY A 259 29.24 0.19 0.32
N SER A 260 28.20 -0.58 0.68
CA SER A 260 27.83 -1.78 -0.08
C SER A 260 27.03 -1.40 -1.32
N GLU A 261 27.37 -2.01 -2.44
CA GLU A 261 26.65 -1.84 -3.70
C GLU A 261 25.58 -2.91 -3.89
N ILE A 262 24.41 -2.48 -4.33
CA ILE A 262 23.24 -3.30 -4.67
C ILE A 262 22.81 -2.95 -6.09
N LYS A 263 22.31 -3.94 -6.82
CA LYS A 263 21.69 -3.70 -8.12
C LYS A 263 20.17 -3.72 -7.99
N LEU A 264 19.53 -2.61 -8.33
CA LEU A 264 18.08 -2.56 -8.46
C LEU A 264 17.67 -2.96 -9.88
N LYS A 265 16.58 -3.72 -9.99
CA LYS A 265 16.02 -4.09 -11.29
C LYS A 265 15.61 -2.85 -12.08
N LYS A 266 15.43 -2.99 -13.40
CA LYS A 266 15.20 -1.91 -14.38
C LYS A 266 16.38 -0.95 -14.59
N VAL A 267 17.24 -0.78 -13.60
CA VAL A 267 18.43 0.10 -13.62
C VAL A 267 19.71 -0.65 -13.24
N GLU A 268 19.82 -1.91 -13.69
CA GLU A 268 20.91 -2.84 -13.31
C GLU A 268 22.31 -2.42 -13.79
N GLU A 269 22.35 -1.45 -14.72
CA GLU A 269 23.56 -0.82 -15.24
C GLU A 269 24.17 0.20 -14.27
N TYR A 270 23.38 0.69 -13.30
CA TYR A 270 23.81 1.62 -12.27
C TYR A 270 23.96 0.90 -10.92
N SER A 271 25.02 1.23 -10.18
CA SER A 271 25.23 0.71 -8.82
C SER A 271 24.53 1.60 -7.80
N PHE A 272 23.62 1.02 -7.02
CA PHE A 272 23.05 1.68 -5.85
C PHE A 272 23.98 1.47 -4.65
N LYS A 273 24.51 2.56 -4.11
CA LYS A 273 25.40 2.52 -2.95
C LYS A 273 24.60 2.79 -1.68
N VAL A 274 24.53 1.78 -0.82
CA VAL A 274 23.84 1.87 0.46
C VAL A 274 24.61 2.78 1.40
N GLY A 275 23.90 3.70 2.04
CA GLY A 275 24.51 4.70 2.91
C GLY A 275 23.48 5.63 3.53
N THR A 276 23.99 6.47 4.42
CA THR A 276 23.26 7.58 5.03
C THR A 276 23.52 8.86 4.22
N LEU A 277 23.01 10.01 4.69
CA LEU A 277 23.28 11.32 4.08
C LEU A 277 24.79 11.58 3.87
N GLU A 278 25.65 11.06 4.75
CA GLU A 278 27.11 11.21 4.69
C GLU A 278 27.75 10.62 3.41
N GLU A 279 27.05 9.70 2.74
CA GLU A 279 27.50 9.04 1.50
C GLU A 279 27.07 9.78 0.24
N THR A 280 26.23 10.80 0.39
CA THR A 280 25.64 11.53 -0.73
C THR A 280 26.43 12.81 -1.02
N SER A 281 26.14 13.47 -2.14
CA SER A 281 26.64 14.82 -2.42
C SER A 281 26.20 15.88 -1.40
N TYR A 282 25.16 15.61 -0.60
CA TYR A 282 24.61 16.51 0.42
C TYR A 282 25.22 16.31 1.82
N LYS A 283 26.34 15.57 1.94
CA LYS A 283 27.00 15.28 3.23
C LYS A 283 27.35 16.52 4.07
N ASP A 284 27.61 17.65 3.42
CA ASP A 284 28.01 18.90 4.06
C ASP A 284 26.79 19.81 4.35
N GLU A 285 25.59 19.33 4.04
CA GLU A 285 24.31 20.05 4.17
C GLU A 285 23.30 19.20 4.98
N PRO A 286 23.51 19.02 6.29
CA PRO A 286 22.65 18.17 7.13
C PRO A 286 21.20 18.63 7.18
N ASP A 287 20.97 19.94 7.01
CA ASP A 287 19.65 20.58 7.02
C ASP A 287 18.81 20.21 5.78
N MET A 288 19.41 19.60 4.75
CA MET A 288 18.68 19.18 3.54
C MET A 288 17.60 18.14 3.82
N VAL A 289 17.84 17.24 4.77
CA VAL A 289 16.81 16.25 5.17
C VAL A 289 15.63 16.98 5.80
N ASP A 290 15.90 17.90 6.72
CA ASP A 290 14.86 18.73 7.34
C ASP A 290 14.07 19.54 6.29
N GLU A 291 14.71 20.01 5.21
CA GLU A 291 14.02 20.66 4.10
C GLU A 291 13.10 19.70 3.33
N TRP A 292 13.56 18.49 3.02
CA TRP A 292 12.77 17.46 2.35
C TRP A 292 11.53 17.07 3.17
N GLU A 293 11.70 16.93 4.49
CA GLU A 293 10.64 16.59 5.44
C GLU A 293 9.55 17.67 5.55
N GLN A 294 9.92 18.94 5.36
CA GLN A 294 9.05 20.10 5.64
C GLN A 294 8.43 20.76 4.41
N PHE A 295 9.16 20.84 3.30
CA PHE A 295 8.82 21.78 2.23
C PHE A 295 8.39 21.12 0.92
N TYR A 296 8.50 19.80 0.80
CA TYR A 296 8.18 19.09 -0.45
C TYR A 296 6.82 18.41 -0.40
N LEU A 297 6.50 17.71 0.70
CA LEU A 297 5.24 16.98 0.83
C LEU A 297 4.12 17.83 1.45
N PRO A 298 2.83 17.52 1.16
CA PRO A 298 1.67 18.24 1.72
C PRO A 298 1.59 18.20 3.26
N GLU A 299 2.07 17.12 3.85
CA GLU A 299 2.16 16.95 5.30
C GLU A 299 3.65 16.85 5.71
N HIS A 300 3.96 17.29 6.92
CA HIS A 300 5.29 17.10 7.49
C HIS A 300 5.54 15.61 7.72
N MET A 301 6.58 15.06 7.11
CA MET A 301 6.89 13.63 7.17
C MET A 301 8.35 13.42 7.53
N PHE A 302 8.65 12.53 8.46
CA PHE A 302 10.04 12.15 8.72
C PHE A 302 10.59 11.24 7.61
N MET A 303 11.85 11.45 7.25
CA MET A 303 12.53 10.74 6.17
C MET A 303 13.91 10.25 6.61
N GLU A 304 14.36 9.13 6.03
CA GLU A 304 15.70 8.61 6.26
C GLU A 304 16.35 8.22 4.94
N VAL A 305 17.57 8.70 4.71
CA VAL A 305 18.37 8.37 3.52
C VAL A 305 18.83 6.92 3.61
N ILE A 306 18.64 6.18 2.52
CA ILE A 306 19.03 4.76 2.43
C ILE A 306 20.18 4.50 1.45
N GLY A 307 20.50 5.49 0.61
CA GLY A 307 21.65 5.43 -0.28
C GLY A 307 21.55 6.37 -1.47
N VAL A 308 22.46 6.20 -2.43
CA VAL A 308 22.58 7.04 -3.62
C VAL A 308 22.95 6.19 -4.84
N PHE A 309 22.42 6.56 -5.99
CA PHE A 309 23.00 6.15 -7.27
C PHE A 309 24.00 7.20 -7.71
N GLU A 310 25.25 6.79 -7.92
CA GLU A 310 26.30 7.63 -8.50
C GLU A 310 26.22 7.53 -10.03
N GLU A 311 26.47 8.63 -10.76
CA GLU A 311 26.48 8.69 -12.24
C GLU A 311 25.16 8.27 -12.92
N PHE A 312 24.04 8.43 -12.24
CA PHE A 312 22.70 8.17 -12.79
C PHE A 312 22.30 9.24 -13.82
N PRO A 313 21.58 8.89 -14.91
CA PRO A 313 21.18 9.82 -15.98
C PRO A 313 20.01 10.71 -15.51
N CYS A 314 20.31 11.57 -14.55
CA CYS A 314 19.42 12.53 -13.93
C CYS A 314 19.94 13.97 -14.16
N CYS A 315 19.07 14.95 -13.96
CA CYS A 315 19.34 16.38 -14.05
C CYS A 315 20.28 16.89 -12.94
N SER A 316 20.58 16.06 -11.93
CA SER A 316 21.53 16.41 -10.86
C SER A 316 22.90 16.77 -11.46
N PRO A 317 23.53 17.89 -11.03
CA PRO A 317 24.84 18.31 -11.53
C PRO A 317 25.95 17.27 -11.37
N ASN A 318 25.81 16.40 -10.35
CA ASN A 318 26.76 15.35 -10.03
C ASN A 318 26.30 13.97 -10.54
N GLY A 319 25.11 13.87 -11.16
CA GLY A 319 24.49 12.59 -11.53
C GLY A 319 24.06 11.75 -10.32
N ASP A 320 23.93 12.37 -9.15
CA ASP A 320 23.52 11.68 -7.94
C ASP A 320 22.00 11.65 -7.82
N LEU A 321 21.43 10.45 -7.72
CA LEU A 321 20.02 10.25 -7.37
C LEU A 321 19.93 9.66 -5.96
N VAL A 322 19.50 10.47 -5.00
CA VAL A 322 19.45 10.08 -3.58
C VAL A 322 18.13 9.37 -3.29
N LEU A 323 18.18 8.19 -2.68
CA LEU A 323 17.00 7.46 -2.24
C LEU A 323 16.77 7.62 -0.74
N MET A 324 15.52 7.82 -0.38
CA MET A 324 15.06 7.97 0.99
C MET A 324 13.74 7.26 1.23
N VAL A 325 13.52 6.91 2.50
CA VAL A 325 12.32 6.24 2.98
C VAL A 325 11.61 7.16 3.93
N CYS A 326 10.31 7.30 3.71
CA CYS A 326 9.41 8.11 4.49
C CYS A 326 8.78 7.30 5.64
N GLU A 327 8.27 7.97 6.67
CA GLU A 327 7.60 7.33 7.80
C GLU A 327 6.37 6.48 7.43
N ASP A 328 5.73 6.77 6.29
CA ASP A 328 4.63 6.00 5.71
C ASP A 328 5.09 4.85 4.80
N GLU A 329 6.36 4.46 4.92
CA GLU A 329 7.06 3.42 4.16
C GLU A 329 7.38 3.78 2.71
N LYS A 330 6.84 4.87 2.15
CA LYS A 330 7.10 5.25 0.76
C LYS A 330 8.57 5.55 0.50
N VAL A 331 9.01 5.25 -0.72
CA VAL A 331 10.37 5.52 -1.16
C VAL A 331 10.35 6.66 -2.16
N PHE A 332 11.14 7.68 -1.84
CA PHE A 332 11.33 8.83 -2.69
C PHE A 332 12.75 8.87 -3.25
N ALA A 333 12.88 9.43 -4.44
CA ALA A 333 14.16 9.77 -5.05
C ALA A 333 14.26 11.28 -5.21
N PHE A 334 15.39 11.86 -4.80
CA PHE A 334 15.64 13.29 -4.94
C PHE A 334 16.59 13.56 -6.10
N GLU A 335 16.15 14.41 -7.04
CA GLU A 335 16.88 14.88 -8.22
C GLU A 335 16.72 16.40 -8.32
N ASP A 336 17.82 17.17 -8.26
CA ASP A 336 17.91 18.59 -8.65
C ASP A 336 16.68 19.45 -8.26
N GLU A 337 16.35 19.47 -6.95
CA GLU A 337 15.20 20.17 -6.35
C GLU A 337 13.81 19.54 -6.56
N THR A 338 13.73 18.31 -7.04
CA THR A 338 12.49 17.55 -7.22
C THR A 338 12.54 16.23 -6.46
N LEU A 339 11.43 15.91 -5.81
CA LEU A 339 11.25 14.69 -5.05
C LEU A 339 10.24 13.80 -5.78
N HIS A 340 10.69 12.62 -6.21
CA HIS A 340 9.93 11.69 -7.03
C HIS A 340 9.46 10.51 -6.19
N LEU A 341 8.17 10.18 -6.22
CA LEU A 341 7.66 8.95 -5.64
C LEU A 341 8.02 7.77 -6.53
N VAL A 342 9.08 7.04 -6.16
CA VAL A 342 9.66 5.95 -6.97
C VAL A 342 9.19 4.57 -6.54
N SER A 343 8.66 4.42 -5.33
CA SER A 343 8.05 3.18 -4.87
C SER A 343 7.13 3.39 -3.67
N ASN A 344 6.13 2.53 -3.49
CA ASN A 344 5.25 2.60 -2.32
C ASN A 344 5.89 2.02 -1.05
N ASN A 345 6.95 1.20 -1.19
CA ASN A 345 7.72 0.66 -0.07
C ASN A 345 9.05 0.03 -0.53
N LEU A 346 9.94 -0.23 0.43
CA LEU A 346 11.23 -0.90 0.19
C LEU A 346 11.08 -2.31 -0.43
N GLU A 347 10.03 -3.06 -0.08
CA GLU A 347 9.79 -4.40 -0.65
C GLU A 347 9.52 -4.31 -2.15
N GLU A 348 8.69 -3.35 -2.56
CA GLU A 348 8.40 -3.06 -3.94
C GLU A 348 9.64 -2.56 -4.70
N LEU A 349 10.43 -1.67 -4.09
CA LEU A 349 11.67 -1.16 -4.67
C LEU A 349 12.65 -2.30 -5.01
N PHE A 350 12.95 -3.19 -4.07
CA PHE A 350 13.89 -4.30 -4.30
C PHE A 350 13.31 -5.34 -5.26
N LYS A 351 11.99 -5.59 -5.20
CA LYS A 351 11.34 -6.61 -6.02
C LYS A 351 11.14 -6.19 -7.48
N ASN A 352 10.62 -4.99 -7.70
CA ASN A 352 10.21 -4.48 -9.02
C ASN A 352 11.27 -3.56 -9.64
N GLY A 353 12.24 -3.10 -8.85
CA GLY A 353 13.28 -2.17 -9.28
C GLY A 353 12.87 -0.72 -9.13
N LEU A 354 13.81 0.17 -9.42
CA LEU A 354 13.58 1.61 -9.38
C LEU A 354 12.64 2.02 -10.51
N GLN A 355 11.53 2.69 -10.18
CA GLN A 355 10.70 3.37 -11.16
C GLN A 355 11.10 4.84 -11.21
N PHE A 356 11.83 5.19 -12.27
CA PHE A 356 12.30 6.55 -12.50
C PHE A 356 12.07 6.95 -13.98
N PRO A 357 11.48 8.12 -14.29
CA PRO A 357 10.92 9.11 -13.35
C PRO A 357 9.79 8.53 -12.46
N GLY A 358 9.54 9.18 -11.32
CA GLY A 358 8.55 8.73 -10.34
C GLY A 358 7.11 8.77 -10.85
N THR A 359 6.21 8.16 -10.08
CA THR A 359 4.75 8.22 -10.35
C THR A 359 4.13 9.57 -10.03
N GLU A 360 4.71 10.26 -9.04
CA GLU A 360 4.35 11.59 -8.59
C GLU A 360 5.64 12.38 -8.38
N GLU A 361 5.57 13.68 -8.59
CA GLU A 361 6.70 14.60 -8.48
C GLU A 361 6.30 15.76 -7.59
N TYR A 362 7.22 16.13 -6.70
CA TYR A 362 7.04 17.18 -5.73
C TYR A 362 8.17 18.19 -5.83
N TYR A 363 7.85 19.46 -5.96
CA TYR A 363 8.85 20.53 -5.94
C TYR A 363 8.80 21.29 -4.62
N ARG A 364 9.93 21.94 -4.32
CA ARG A 364 10.09 22.75 -3.13
C ARG A 364 9.00 23.82 -3.03
N GLY A 365 8.24 23.78 -1.93
CA GLY A 365 7.20 24.75 -1.63
C GLY A 365 5.82 24.43 -2.22
N GLN A 366 5.66 23.32 -2.94
CA GLN A 366 4.36 22.90 -3.49
C GLN A 366 3.29 22.74 -2.41
N THR A 367 3.69 22.32 -1.21
CA THR A 367 2.83 22.19 -0.03
C THR A 367 2.06 23.48 0.31
N PHE A 368 2.56 24.65 -0.11
CA PHE A 368 1.96 25.95 0.19
C PHE A 368 1.02 26.49 -0.89
N GLU A 369 0.90 25.83 -2.05
CA GLU A 369 0.13 26.38 -3.18
C GLU A 369 -1.37 26.46 -2.91
N ASP A 370 -1.90 25.50 -2.16
CA ASP A 370 -3.32 25.43 -1.82
C ASP A 370 -3.66 26.17 -0.50
N MET A 371 -2.70 26.86 0.13
CA MET A 371 -2.95 27.56 1.38
C MET A 371 -3.83 28.79 1.19
N THR A 372 -4.95 28.81 1.90
CA THR A 372 -5.88 29.93 1.91
C THR A 372 -5.37 31.07 2.79
N GLU A 373 -5.92 32.27 2.62
CA GLU A 373 -5.58 33.44 3.44
C GLU A 373 -5.85 33.18 4.94
N GLU A 374 -6.89 32.39 5.24
CA GLU A 374 -7.23 31.94 6.60
C GLU A 374 -6.17 30.99 7.18
N ASP A 375 -5.55 30.14 6.35
CA ASP A 375 -4.47 29.25 6.77
C ASP A 375 -3.21 30.06 7.11
N TRP A 376 -2.88 31.04 6.25
CA TRP A 376 -1.78 31.98 6.51
C TRP A 376 -2.01 32.84 7.75
N ASP A 377 -3.24 33.23 8.05
CA ASP A 377 -3.58 33.96 9.29
C ASP A 377 -3.37 33.10 10.53
N ARG A 378 -3.75 31.81 10.49
CA ARG A 378 -3.45 30.88 11.60
C ARG A 378 -1.95 30.70 11.81
N VAL A 379 -1.17 30.61 10.73
CA VAL A 379 0.29 30.54 10.80
C VAL A 379 0.85 31.84 11.42
N ARG A 380 0.43 33.01 10.95
CA ARG A 380 0.84 34.33 11.50
C ARG A 380 0.54 34.49 12.98
N GLU A 381 -0.54 33.87 13.45
CA GLU A 381 -1.01 33.89 14.84
C GLU A 381 -0.44 32.74 15.69
N SER A 382 0.38 31.85 15.14
CA SER A 382 0.99 30.74 15.89
C SER A 382 1.99 31.23 16.95
N ASP A 383 2.08 30.49 18.06
CA ASP A 383 2.94 30.86 19.19
C ASP A 383 4.42 30.95 18.79
N GLY A 384 4.89 30.06 17.90
CA GLY A 384 6.26 30.07 17.39
C GLY A 384 6.59 31.33 16.56
N LEU A 385 5.68 31.78 15.69
CA LEU A 385 5.87 33.02 14.93
C LEU A 385 5.73 34.27 15.81
N LYS A 386 4.87 34.22 16.83
CA LYS A 386 4.78 35.30 17.84
C LYS A 386 6.07 35.43 18.64
N GLU A 387 6.65 34.30 19.05
CA GLU A 387 7.94 34.26 19.75
C GLU A 387 9.07 34.76 18.85
N LYS A 388 9.18 34.26 17.61
CA LYS A 388 10.16 34.75 16.63
C LYS A 388 10.00 36.24 16.31
N ARG A 389 8.75 36.74 16.21
CA ARG A 389 8.48 38.17 16.01
C ARG A 389 8.95 38.98 17.22
N LYS A 390 8.75 38.47 18.42
CA LYS A 390 9.24 39.10 19.66
C LYS A 390 10.77 39.11 19.70
N GLU A 391 11.44 38.00 19.41
CA GLU A 391 12.90 37.93 19.31
C GLU A 391 13.44 38.93 18.28
N TYR A 392 12.83 38.97 17.09
CA TYR A 392 13.21 39.91 16.04
C TYR A 392 13.04 41.36 16.49
N GLN A 393 11.94 41.66 17.19
CA GLN A 393 11.67 43.01 17.67
C GLN A 393 12.62 43.42 18.80
N GLU A 394 12.97 42.51 19.71
CA GLU A 394 14.00 42.72 20.73
C GLU A 394 15.38 42.95 20.10
N LEU A 395 15.74 42.17 19.06
CA LEU A 395 16.96 42.37 18.29
C LEU A 395 16.97 43.75 17.62
N LEU A 396 15.89 44.14 16.95
CA LEU A 396 15.76 45.47 16.35
C LEU A 396 15.92 46.58 17.39
N GLU A 397 15.25 46.48 18.54
CA GLU A 397 15.34 47.47 19.61
C GLU A 397 16.78 47.56 20.15
N SER A 398 17.47 46.42 20.30
CA SER A 398 18.87 46.37 20.74
C SER A 398 19.84 47.03 19.74
N MET A 399 19.55 46.92 18.45
CA MET A 399 20.38 47.46 17.38
C MET A 399 20.04 48.92 17.06
N LYS A 400 18.85 49.39 17.42
CA LYS A 400 18.31 50.71 17.09
C LYS A 400 19.22 51.85 17.53
N ASP A 401 19.68 51.83 18.79
CA ASP A 401 20.52 52.91 19.32
C ASP A 401 21.91 52.93 18.67
N SER A 402 22.50 51.76 18.42
CA SER A 402 23.76 51.63 17.68
C SER A 402 23.63 52.13 16.24
N PHE A 403 22.55 51.75 15.56
CA PHE A 403 22.27 52.16 14.19
C PHE A 403 22.01 53.68 14.08
N LEU A 404 21.21 54.24 15.00
CA LEU A 404 20.94 55.68 15.08
C LEU A 404 22.20 56.47 15.40
N ASN A 405 23.06 55.99 16.30
CA ASN A 405 24.37 56.61 16.56
C ASN A 405 25.26 56.60 15.31
N ASN A 406 25.33 55.48 14.60
CA ASN A 406 26.08 55.39 13.35
C ASN A 406 25.52 56.33 12.27
N LEU A 407 24.20 56.42 12.12
CA LEU A 407 23.55 57.38 11.22
C LEU A 407 23.86 58.84 11.59
N ASN A 408 23.82 59.17 12.88
CA ASN A 408 24.17 60.50 13.37
C ASN A 408 25.64 60.84 13.12
N LEU A 409 26.55 59.88 13.30
CA LEU A 409 27.97 60.04 12.94
C LEU A 409 28.16 60.30 11.44
N ILE A 410 27.43 59.57 10.58
CA ILE A 410 27.46 59.76 9.12
C ILE A 410 26.87 61.13 8.72
N MET A 411 25.76 61.54 9.31
CA MET A 411 25.15 62.86 9.07
C MET A 411 26.01 64.01 9.61
N GLY A 412 26.67 63.82 10.75
CA GLY A 412 27.62 64.77 11.31
C GLY A 412 28.82 64.98 10.37
N ARG A 413 29.33 63.90 9.77
CA ARG A 413 30.39 64.00 8.75
C ARG A 413 29.96 64.75 7.48
N LYS A 414 28.69 64.66 7.07
CA LYS A 414 28.14 65.44 5.94
C LYS A 414 27.95 66.94 6.23
N ARG A 415 27.84 67.35 7.50
CA ARG A 415 27.66 68.76 7.90
C ARG A 415 28.97 69.53 8.09
N VAL A 416 30.13 68.86 8.09
CA VAL A 416 31.44 69.47 8.43
C VAL A 416 32.28 69.85 7.20
N VAL A 417 31.67 70.05 6.03
CA VAL A 417 32.38 70.67 4.89
C VAL A 417 31.62 71.88 4.36
N PRO A 418 31.81 73.08 4.94
CA PRO A 418 31.79 74.30 4.16
C PRO A 418 33.08 74.33 3.34
N ILE A 419 32.95 74.29 2.01
CA ILE A 419 34.06 74.62 1.11
C ILE A 419 34.36 76.11 1.35
N PRO A 420 35.57 76.52 1.78
CA PRO A 420 35.95 77.92 1.77
C PRO A 420 36.06 78.37 0.31
N ASP A 421 35.38 79.47 -0.04
CA ASP A 421 35.55 80.13 -1.34
C ASP A 421 37.03 80.50 -1.53
N PRO A 422 37.74 79.94 -2.53
CA PRO A 422 39.08 80.39 -2.85
C PRO A 422 39.01 81.70 -3.64
N GLU A 423 39.40 82.76 -2.95
CA GLU A 423 40.11 83.97 -3.39
C GLU A 423 40.00 84.42 -4.87
N GLU A 424 39.60 85.68 -4.99
CA GLU A 424 39.95 86.65 -6.03
C GLU A 424 41.15 86.25 -6.91
N LYS A 425 40.90 86.12 -8.22
CA LYS A 425 41.97 86.21 -9.22
C LYS A 425 42.48 87.65 -9.27
N PRO A 426 43.78 87.94 -9.08
CA PRO A 426 44.33 89.20 -9.54
C PRO A 426 44.45 89.16 -11.06
N SER A 427 43.71 90.07 -11.71
CA SER A 427 43.84 90.40 -13.13
C SER A 427 44.95 91.44 -13.33
N VAL A 428 46.12 91.07 -13.85
CA VAL A 428 47.12 91.98 -14.46
C VAL A 428 47.98 91.12 -15.40
N SER A 429 47.66 91.00 -16.69
CA SER A 429 48.06 91.81 -17.86
C SER A 429 49.53 91.72 -18.30
N VAL A 430 49.63 91.33 -19.59
CA VAL A 430 50.74 91.30 -20.57
C VAL A 430 51.61 90.04 -20.59
#